data_AF-A0A522M6I1-F1
#
_entry.id   AF-A0A522M6I1-F1
#
_cell.length_a   1.000
_cell.length_b   1.000
_cell.length_c   1.000
_cell.angle_alpha   90.00
_cell.angle_beta   90.00
_cell.angle_gamma   90.00
#
_symmetry.space_group_name_H-M   'P 1'
#
loop_
_entity.id
_entity.type
_entity.pdbx_description
1 polymer ?
#
loop_
_entity_poly.entity_id
_entity_poly.type
_entity_poly.pdbx_seq_one_letter_code
_entity_poly.pdbx_strand_id
1 'polypeptide(L)'
;MVGYCGIDCLECRAYKATLEGDEKGLQEMAETFGKGVLRAHDWVCLGCGPQNQHLLATYCDSCRIRLCAATKGVFNCAECETFERCATLQEFLGTESETLARTMGWLRASYRARRGRPASRSTAGAVRQRRQTCAKS
;
A
#
# COMPACT_ATOMS: atom_id res chain seq x y z
N MET A 1 -4.18 -6.26 0.57
CA MET A 1 -3.75 -4.87 0.81
C MET A 1 -2.36 -4.78 0.21
N VAL A 2 -2.18 -4.04 -0.86
CA VAL A 2 -0.89 -3.98 -1.56
C VAL A 2 -0.09 -2.78 -1.05
N GLY A 3 1.13 -3.03 -0.60
CA GLY A 3 2.05 -1.98 -0.18
C GLY A 3 2.56 -1.13 -1.34
N TYR A 4 3.25 -0.01 -1.05
CA TYR A 4 3.81 0.85 -2.09
C TYR A 4 4.74 0.13 -3.06
N CYS A 5 5.48 -0.86 -2.56
CA CYS A 5 6.44 -1.66 -3.33
C CYS A 5 5.81 -2.84 -4.09
N GLY A 6 4.50 -3.09 -3.94
CA GLY A 6 3.79 -4.18 -4.60
C GLY A 6 3.64 -5.46 -3.77
N ILE A 7 4.30 -5.57 -2.61
CA ILE A 7 4.10 -6.71 -1.71
C ILE A 7 2.65 -6.74 -1.23
N ASP A 8 2.03 -7.92 -1.25
CA ASP A 8 0.73 -8.12 -0.62
C ASP A 8 0.89 -8.30 0.88
N CYS A 9 0.50 -7.28 1.65
CA CYS A 9 0.53 -7.37 3.10
C CYS A 9 -0.42 -8.45 3.63
N LEU A 10 -1.41 -8.90 2.86
CA LEU A 10 -2.29 -10.00 3.28
C LEU A 10 -1.53 -11.32 3.40
N GLU A 11 -0.40 -11.48 2.72
CA GLU A 11 0.45 -12.66 2.82
C GLU A 11 1.60 -12.49 3.83
N CYS A 12 1.77 -11.29 4.39
CA CYS A 12 2.80 -11.01 5.38
C CYS A 12 2.46 -11.65 6.74
N ARG A 13 3.38 -12.45 7.29
CA ARG A 13 3.20 -13.12 8.59
C ARG A 13 2.95 -12.12 9.73
N ALA A 14 3.68 -11.01 9.77
CA ALA A 14 3.50 -9.96 10.78
C ALA A 14 2.10 -9.33 10.74
N TYR A 15 1.57 -9.10 9.53
CA TYR A 15 0.22 -8.58 9.35
C TYR A 15 -0.85 -9.59 9.80
N LYS A 16 -0.76 -10.85 9.35
CA LYS A 16 -1.69 -11.92 9.76
C LYS A 16 -1.69 -12.08 11.28
N ALA A 17 -0.50 -12.19 11.88
CA ALA A 17 -0.33 -12.35 13.31
C ALA A 17 -0.91 -11.16 14.11
N THR A 18 -0.78 -9.94 13.59
CA THR A 18 -1.40 -8.76 14.20
C THR A 18 -2.93 -8.83 14.20
N LEU A 19 -3.53 -9.24 13.09
CA LEU A 19 -5.00 -9.36 12.99
C LEU A 19 -5.55 -10.49 13.86
N GLU A 20 -4.80 -11.57 14.01
CA GLU A 20 -5.18 -12.75 14.79
C GLU A 20 -4.89 -12.60 16.29
N GLY A 21 -4.15 -11.56 16.70
CA GLY A 21 -3.65 -11.44 18.07
C GLY A 21 -2.62 -12.52 18.41
N ASP A 22 -1.93 -13.07 17.40
CA ASP A 22 -0.96 -14.15 17.54
C ASP A 22 0.41 -13.62 17.97
N GLU A 23 0.59 -13.49 19.29
CA GLU A 23 1.85 -13.04 19.88
C GLU A 23 3.03 -13.97 19.54
N LYS A 24 2.80 -15.29 19.41
CA LYS A 24 3.85 -16.23 19.02
C LYS A 24 4.32 -15.97 17.60
N GLY A 25 3.39 -15.71 16.68
CA GLY A 25 3.71 -15.31 15.32
C GLY A 25 4.50 -14.02 15.23
N LEU A 26 4.21 -13.04 16.07
CA LEU A 26 4.99 -11.80 16.16
C LEU A 26 6.40 -12.06 16.73
N GLN A 27 6.52 -12.96 17.71
CA GLN A 27 7.79 -13.37 18.27
C GLN A 27 8.66 -14.11 17.24
N GLU A 28 8.08 -15.01 16.43
CA GLU A 28 8.78 -15.69 15.33
C GLU A 28 9.38 -14.70 14.33
N MET A 29 8.64 -13.63 14.01
CA MET A 29 9.14 -12.55 13.15
C MET A 29 10.31 -11.80 13.79
N ALA A 30 10.23 -11.51 15.09
CA ALA A 30 11.30 -10.87 15.86
C ALA A 30 12.58 -11.72 15.88
N GLU A 31 12.45 -13.03 16.04
CA GLU A 31 13.59 -13.95 16.05
C GLU A 31 14.23 -14.08 14.66
N THR A 32 13.39 -14.21 13.63
CA THR A 32 13.86 -14.43 12.25
C THR A 32 14.52 -13.18 11.67
N PHE A 33 13.95 -12.00 11.91
CA PHE A 33 14.33 -10.77 11.22
C PHE A 33 14.83 -9.66 12.15
N GLY A 34 14.58 -9.76 13.45
CA GLY A 34 14.95 -8.76 14.44
C GLY A 34 16.40 -8.81 14.92
N LYS A 35 17.18 -9.81 14.50
CA LYS A 35 18.62 -9.96 14.82
C LYS A 35 18.93 -9.84 16.32
N GLY A 36 18.00 -10.27 17.18
CA GLY A 36 18.12 -10.17 18.65
C GLY A 36 17.91 -8.78 19.25
N VAL A 37 17.58 -7.76 18.44
CA VAL A 37 17.35 -6.38 18.90
C VAL A 37 15.85 -6.06 18.97
N LEU A 38 15.07 -6.57 18.02
CA LEU A 38 13.63 -6.33 17.96
C LEU A 38 12.85 -7.39 18.75
N ARG A 39 11.70 -6.99 19.28
CA ARG A 39 10.75 -7.80 20.06
C ARG A 39 9.45 -7.98 19.29
N ALA A 40 8.56 -8.85 19.78
CA ALA A 40 7.26 -9.10 19.15
C ALA A 40 6.46 -7.81 18.83
N HIS A 41 6.45 -6.80 19.72
CA HIS A 41 5.72 -5.56 19.45
C HIS A 41 6.32 -4.71 18.32
N ASP A 42 7.61 -4.86 18.02
CA ASP A 42 8.25 -4.19 16.88
C ASP A 42 7.77 -4.76 15.54
N TRP A 43 7.02 -5.86 15.56
CA TRP A 43 6.44 -6.51 14.39
C TRP A 43 4.93 -6.31 14.27
N VAL A 44 4.29 -5.61 15.20
CA VAL A 44 2.86 -5.26 15.10
C VAL A 44 2.65 -4.36 13.88
N CYS A 45 1.85 -4.83 12.93
CA CYS A 45 1.72 -4.19 11.63
C CYS A 45 0.33 -4.37 11.03
N LEU A 46 -0.26 -3.26 10.56
CA LEU A 46 -1.54 -3.25 9.85
C LEU A 46 -1.39 -2.91 8.35
N GLY A 47 -0.20 -3.17 7.80
CA GLY A 47 0.08 -3.10 6.37
C GLY A 47 0.51 -1.71 5.91
N CYS A 48 1.41 -1.65 4.93
CA CYS A 48 2.10 -0.40 4.59
C CYS A 48 1.47 0.39 3.43
N GLY A 49 0.32 -0.04 2.90
CA GLY A 49 -0.34 0.59 1.75
C GLY A 49 -0.97 1.97 2.05
N PRO A 50 -1.73 2.13 3.16
CA PRO A 50 -2.30 3.43 3.51
C PRO A 50 -1.22 4.43 3.95
N GLN A 51 -1.31 5.68 3.46
CA GLN A 51 -0.36 6.75 3.83
C GLN A 51 -0.34 7.02 5.33
N ASN A 52 -1.51 6.94 5.97
CA ASN A 52 -1.69 7.23 7.38
C ASN A 52 -1.78 5.96 8.23
N GLN A 53 -1.08 4.88 7.85
CA GLN A 53 -1.04 3.70 8.70
C GLN A 53 -0.24 3.99 9.98
N HIS A 54 -0.91 3.97 11.13
CA HIS A 54 -0.30 4.28 12.42
C HIS A 54 0.39 3.08 13.09
N LEU A 55 0.01 1.86 12.73
CA LEU A 55 0.61 0.63 13.25
C LEU A 55 1.41 -0.05 12.14
N LEU A 56 2.73 0.11 12.20
CA LEU A 56 3.70 -0.45 11.27
C LEU A 56 4.78 -1.18 12.06
N ALA A 57 5.18 -2.34 11.56
CA ALA A 57 6.39 -2.99 12.05
C ALA A 57 7.58 -2.03 11.88
N THR A 58 8.53 -2.03 12.81
CA THR A 58 9.72 -1.16 12.83
C THR A 58 10.51 -1.20 11.51
N TYR A 59 10.58 -2.38 10.87
CA TYR A 59 11.18 -2.52 9.54
C TYR A 59 10.39 -1.79 8.45
N CYS A 60 9.06 -1.86 8.48
CA CYS A 60 8.21 -1.17 7.53
C CYS A 60 8.18 0.34 7.76
N ASP A 61 8.25 0.79 9.02
CA ASP A 61 8.27 2.21 9.36
C ASP A 61 9.53 2.92 8.83
N SER A 62 10.68 2.27 8.95
CA SER A 62 11.97 2.77 8.44
C SER A 62 12.22 2.48 6.94
N CYS A 63 11.26 1.89 6.23
CA CYS A 63 11.43 1.50 4.83
C CYS A 63 11.55 2.72 3.90
N ARG A 64 12.71 2.87 3.24
CA ARG A 64 12.99 3.99 2.30
C ARG A 64 11.98 4.10 1.16
N ILE A 65 11.48 2.97 0.63
CA ILE A 65 10.48 2.98 -0.45
C ILE A 65 9.16 3.56 0.07
N ARG A 66 8.71 3.12 1.25
CA ARG A 66 7.48 3.60 1.88
C ARG A 66 7.56 5.10 2.17
N LEU A 67 8.64 5.54 2.83
CA LEU A 67 8.86 6.94 3.19
C LEU A 67 8.88 7.83 1.95
N CYS A 68 9.59 7.42 0.89
CA CYS A 68 9.63 8.14 -0.38
C CYS A 68 8.24 8.25 -1.03
N ALA A 69 7.49 7.14 -1.09
CA ALA A 69 6.15 7.12 -1.67
C ALA A 69 5.16 7.98 -0.89
N ALA A 70 5.18 7.91 0.44
CA ALA A 70 4.34 8.71 1.32
C ALA A 70 4.65 10.21 1.17
N THR A 71 5.92 10.61 1.12
CA THR A 71 6.32 12.02 0.89
C THR A 71 5.87 12.52 -0.48
N LYS A 72 5.91 11.68 -1.51
CA LYS A 72 5.43 12.02 -2.86
C LYS A 72 3.90 11.97 -3.00
N GLY A 73 3.19 11.48 -2.01
CA GLY A 73 1.72 11.32 -2.06
C GLY A 73 1.23 10.34 -3.12
N VAL A 74 2.06 9.37 -3.55
CA VAL A 74 1.65 8.33 -4.51
C VAL A 74 1.07 7.14 -3.76
N PHE A 75 0.01 6.51 -4.28
CA PHE A 75 -0.61 5.35 -3.63
C PHE A 75 0.18 4.05 -3.83
N ASN A 76 0.93 3.97 -4.92
CA ASN A 76 1.80 2.83 -5.21
C ASN A 76 2.97 3.33 -6.07
N CYS A 77 4.17 2.76 -5.90
CA CYS A 77 5.33 3.20 -6.66
C CYS A 77 5.16 3.02 -8.18
N ALA A 78 4.29 2.11 -8.64
CA ALA A 78 3.94 1.94 -10.04
C ALA A 78 3.26 3.18 -10.66
N GLU A 79 2.64 4.03 -9.85
CA GLU A 79 2.09 5.31 -10.30
C GLU A 79 3.19 6.36 -10.54
N CYS A 80 4.33 6.25 -9.85
CA CYS A 80 5.39 7.24 -9.88
C CYS A 80 5.92 7.48 -11.29
N GLU A 81 6.15 8.75 -11.65
CA GLU A 81 6.67 9.13 -12.97
C GLU A 81 8.07 8.58 -13.22
N THR A 82 8.87 8.47 -12.16
CA THR A 82 10.24 7.96 -12.23
C THR A 82 10.32 6.44 -12.06
N PHE A 83 9.23 5.69 -12.15
CA PHE A 83 9.19 4.24 -11.88
C PHE A 83 10.36 3.48 -12.53
N GLU A 84 10.59 3.69 -13.83
CA GLU A 84 11.62 2.99 -14.62
C GLU A 84 13.06 3.37 -14.22
N ARG A 85 13.27 4.57 -13.67
CA ARG A 85 14.59 5.11 -13.30
C ARG A 85 14.80 5.19 -11.78
N CYS A 86 13.83 4.72 -10.99
CA CYS A 86 13.87 4.79 -9.54
C CYS A 86 14.81 3.72 -8.99
N ALA A 87 16.09 4.04 -8.81
CA ALA A 87 17.11 3.10 -8.36
C ALA A 87 16.68 2.34 -7.09
N THR A 88 16.14 3.03 -6.07
CA THR A 88 15.68 2.42 -4.83
C THR A 88 14.62 1.34 -5.03
N LEU A 89 13.70 1.54 -5.98
CA LEU A 89 12.66 0.55 -6.27
C LEU A 89 13.21 -0.57 -7.17
N GLN A 90 13.95 -0.22 -8.23
CA GLN A 90 14.43 -1.20 -9.20
C GLN A 90 15.44 -2.16 -8.58
N GLU A 91 16.32 -1.67 -7.70
CA GLU A 91 17.22 -2.51 -6.90
C GLU A 91 16.42 -3.49 -6.04
N PHE A 92 15.44 -2.99 -5.28
CA PHE A 92 14.58 -3.83 -4.44
C PHE A 92 13.83 -4.91 -5.24
N LEU A 93 13.25 -4.55 -6.40
CA LEU A 93 12.57 -5.52 -7.26
C LEU A 93 13.53 -6.57 -7.83
N GLY A 94 14.78 -6.18 -8.12
CA GLY A 94 15.81 -7.08 -8.61
C GLY A 94 16.31 -8.08 -7.56
N THR A 95 16.23 -7.74 -6.27
CA THR A 95 16.70 -8.60 -5.18
C THR A 95 15.58 -9.42 -4.52
N GLU A 96 14.34 -8.93 -4.52
CA GLU A 96 13.25 -9.52 -3.74
C GLU A 96 12.65 -10.77 -4.39
N SER A 97 12.01 -10.62 -5.56
CA SER A 97 11.52 -11.76 -6.36
C SER A 97 11.08 -11.34 -7.76
N GLU A 98 11.21 -12.27 -8.71
CA GLU A 98 10.68 -12.09 -10.08
C GLU A 98 9.16 -11.89 -10.08
N THR A 99 8.43 -12.61 -9.22
CA THR A 99 6.97 -12.47 -9.09
C THR A 99 6.59 -11.05 -8.69
N LEU A 100 7.30 -10.45 -7.74
CA LEU A 100 7.04 -9.08 -7.31
C LEU A 100 7.36 -8.07 -8.42
N ALA A 101 8.48 -8.25 -9.14
CA ALA A 101 8.83 -7.43 -10.29
C ALA A 101 7.73 -7.46 -11.37
N ARG A 102 7.20 -8.66 -11.67
CA ARG A 102 6.07 -8.83 -12.60
C ARG A 102 4.79 -8.16 -12.11
N THR A 103 4.46 -8.29 -10.82
CA THR A 103 3.31 -7.60 -10.20
C THR A 103 3.42 -6.09 -10.37
N MET A 104 4.61 -5.51 -10.09
CA MET A 104 4.83 -4.07 -10.25
C MET A 104 4.81 -3.62 -11.71
N GLY A 105 5.31 -4.44 -12.64
CA GLY A 105 5.17 -4.18 -14.08
C GLY A 105 3.71 -4.15 -14.53
N TRP A 106 2.89 -5.09 -14.06
CA TRP A 106 1.46 -5.11 -14.34
C TRP A 106 0.72 -3.91 -13.75
N LEU A 107 1.02 -3.55 -12.49
CA LEU A 107 0.48 -2.34 -11.86
C LEU A 107 0.86 -1.09 -12.67
N ARG A 108 2.12 -0.98 -13.10
CA ARG A 108 2.63 0.15 -13.89
C ARG A 108 1.87 0.31 -15.21
N ALA A 109 1.68 -0.78 -15.94
CA ALA A 109 0.89 -0.79 -17.17
C ALA A 109 -0.56 -0.34 -16.88
N SER A 110 -1.17 -0.85 -15.81
CA SER A 110 -2.52 -0.50 -15.38
C SER A 110 -2.68 0.99 -15.03
N TYR A 111 -1.74 1.57 -14.27
CA TYR A 111 -1.74 3.00 -13.94
C TYR A 111 -1.60 3.87 -15.19
N ARG A 112 -0.72 3.51 -16.13
CA ARG A 112 -0.55 4.21 -17.41
C ARG A 112 -1.82 4.21 -18.25
N ALA A 113 -2.47 3.05 -18.37
CA ALA A 113 -3.73 2.93 -19.10
C ALA A 113 -4.85 3.80 -18.50
N ARG A 114 -4.89 3.93 -17.16
CA ARG A 114 -5.86 4.78 -16.46
C ARG A 114 -5.59 6.28 -16.62
N ARG A 115 -4.32 6.72 -16.64
CA ARG A 115 -3.97 8.13 -16.87
C ARG A 115 -4.40 8.65 -18.25
N GLY A 116 -4.49 7.76 -19.25
CA GLY A 116 -5.00 8.08 -20.58
C GLY A 116 -6.53 8.09 -20.72
N ARG A 117 -7.29 7.66 -19.70
CA ARG A 117 -8.76 7.72 -19.73
C ARG A 117 -9.22 9.11 -19.32
N PRO A 118 -10.10 9.77 -20.10
CA PRO A 118 -10.74 11.00 -19.64
C PRO A 118 -11.48 10.70 -18.34
N ALA A 119 -11.32 11.56 -17.33
CA ALA A 119 -12.06 11.45 -16.07
C ALA A 119 -13.54 11.34 -16.42
N SER A 120 -14.17 10.21 -16.07
CA SER A 120 -15.60 10.03 -16.28
C SER A 120 -16.30 11.20 -15.60
N ARG A 121 -16.97 12.05 -16.39
CA ARG A 121 -17.75 13.18 -15.88
C ARG A 121 -18.60 12.68 -14.73
N SER A 122 -18.32 13.20 -13.53
CA SER A 122 -19.13 12.95 -12.34
C SER A 122 -20.59 13.24 -12.67
N THR A 123 -21.46 12.24 -12.55
CA THR A 123 -22.91 12.38 -12.67
C THR A 123 -23.52 13.04 -11.42
N ALA A 124 -22.76 13.84 -10.66
CA ALA A 124 -23.25 14.57 -9.48
C ALA A 124 -24.17 15.77 -9.82
N GLY A 125 -24.77 15.81 -11.01
CA GLY A 125 -25.67 16.88 -11.47
C GLY A 125 -27.15 16.51 -11.55
N ALA A 126 -27.55 15.25 -11.32
CA ALA A 126 -28.93 14.79 -11.62
C ALA A 126 -29.83 14.57 -10.39
N VAL A 127 -29.55 15.20 -9.24
CA VAL A 127 -30.45 15.17 -8.07
C VAL A 127 -30.70 16.59 -7.56
N ARG A 128 -31.32 17.44 -8.39
CA ARG A 128 -31.90 18.71 -7.93
C ARG A 128 -33.05 19.10 -8.85
N GLN A 129 -34.25 18.56 -8.56
CA GLN A 129 -35.59 19.13 -8.87
C GLN A 129 -36.69 18.05 -8.80
N ARG A 130 -36.98 17.49 -7.62
CA ARG A 130 -38.31 16.92 -7.30
C ARG A 130 -38.60 17.03 -5.79
N ARG A 131 -38.60 18.27 -5.29
CA ARG A 131 -39.19 18.60 -3.97
C ARG A 131 -39.84 19.98 -4.07
N GLN A 132 -40.91 20.11 -4.86
CA GLN A 132 -41.68 21.36 -4.89
C GLN A 132 -43.16 21.19 -5.28
N THR A 133 -43.76 20.02 -5.09
CA THR A 133 -45.21 19.82 -5.37
C THR A 133 -45.95 19.04 -4.26
N CYS A 134 -45.59 19.25 -2.99
CA CYS A 134 -46.41 18.82 -1.85
C CYS A 134 -46.60 19.97 -0.87
N ALA A 135 -47.22 21.06 -1.34
CA ALA A 135 -47.80 22.11 -0.51
C ALA A 135 -48.74 22.94 -1.38
N LYS A 136 -49.95 22.42 -1.62
CA LYS A 136 -51.20 23.13 -1.95
C LYS A 136 -52.22 22.11 -2.43
N SER A 137 -53.08 21.70 -1.50
CA SER A 137 -54.53 21.45 -1.61
C SER A 137 -54.95 20.52 -0.49
#